data_AF-A0A3Q1G5M2-F1
#
_entry.id   AF-A0A3Q1G5M2-F1
#
_cell.length_a   1.000
_cell.length_b   1.000
_cell.length_c   1.000
_cell.angle_alpha   90.00
_cell.angle_beta   90.00
_cell.angle_gamma   90.00
#
_symmetry.space_group_name_H-M   'P 1'
#
loop_
_entity.id
_entity.type
_entity.pdbx_description
1 polymer ?
#
loop_
_entity_poly.entity_id
_entity_poly.type
_entity_poly.pdbx_seq_one_letter_code
_entity_poly.pdbx_strand_id
1 'polypeptide(L)'
;LADWRICSPPYLEIHSAADLSSIQQTVTAQNLSFPLICKTRVAHGSLSHEMSLIFSAGSLADVRPPCVLQSFVNHGAVLHKVFVVGDRHYCVERPSLKNFPSGPCDRETIFFNSHQVSKPESSSDLTALDEEMPCLPPPSFEAVAALVRELRAQLGMALFGVDIIINIHTHTLTVIDINIFPGYEGVPQFFSSLLSHIKSVLDKHSSAGPQATGSVYAECVASITTKVKSPVYLTNSIYRYSDRDTSDDHELSDSLENCVSFPSVQMCVQIQ
;
A
#
# COMPACT_ATOMS: atom_id res chain seq x y z
N LEU A 1 23.32 -2.76 14.37
CA LEU A 1 22.53 -1.57 13.98
C LEU A 1 21.08 -1.84 14.37
N ALA A 2 20.59 -1.24 15.46
CA ALA A 2 19.40 -1.68 16.19
C ALA A 2 18.16 -0.77 16.05
N ASP A 3 18.23 0.31 15.28
CA ASP A 3 17.11 1.23 15.05
C ASP A 3 16.60 1.10 13.61
N TRP A 4 15.68 0.16 13.38
CA TRP A 4 14.95 0.09 12.11
C TRP A 4 13.93 1.23 12.09
N ARG A 5 14.19 2.30 11.33
CA ARG A 5 13.18 3.32 11.06
C ARG A 5 12.40 2.88 9.83
N ILE A 6 11.16 2.44 10.05
CA ILE A 6 10.20 2.26 8.98
C ILE A 6 9.68 3.64 8.60
N CYS A 7 9.73 3.96 7.31
CA CYS A 7 9.31 5.24 6.78
C CYS A 7 8.21 5.04 5.72
N SER A 8 7.36 6.04 5.58
CA SER A 8 6.59 6.26 4.34
C SER A 8 7.09 7.55 3.71
N PRO A 9 7.24 7.63 2.38
CA PRO A 9 7.53 8.90 1.74
C PRO A 9 6.38 9.90 2.01
N PRO A 10 6.68 11.22 2.09
CA PRO A 10 5.65 12.25 2.11
C PRO A 10 4.70 12.09 0.93
N TYR A 11 3.41 12.32 1.17
CA TYR A 11 2.36 12.13 0.19
C TYR A 11 1.28 13.20 0.36
N LEU A 12 0.50 13.41 -0.69
CA LEU A 12 -0.63 14.33 -0.76
C LEU A 12 -1.78 13.66 -1.53
N GLU A 13 -2.95 13.60 -0.92
CA GLU A 13 -4.18 13.20 -1.60
C GLU A 13 -4.84 14.39 -2.31
N ILE A 14 -5.26 14.17 -3.55
CA ILE A 14 -5.99 15.16 -4.35
C ILE A 14 -7.34 14.56 -4.71
N HIS A 15 -8.41 15.12 -4.15
CA HIS A 15 -9.73 14.51 -4.24
C HIS A 15 -10.54 14.88 -5.49
N SER A 16 -10.37 16.11 -5.96
CA SER A 16 -11.10 16.68 -7.08
C SER A 16 -10.16 17.49 -7.97
N ALA A 17 -10.63 17.89 -9.15
CA ALA A 17 -9.93 18.86 -9.97
C ALA A 17 -9.62 20.12 -9.14
N ALA A 18 -8.37 20.57 -9.20
CA ALA A 18 -7.87 21.76 -8.56
C ALA A 18 -6.96 22.48 -9.55
N ASP A 19 -6.91 23.81 -9.47
CA ASP A 19 -6.02 24.58 -10.33
C ASP A 19 -4.55 24.28 -9.99
N LEU A 20 -3.70 24.33 -11.01
CA LEU A 20 -2.27 24.01 -10.92
C LEU A 20 -1.58 24.76 -9.77
N SER A 21 -1.90 26.03 -9.58
CA SER A 21 -1.34 26.86 -8.50
C SER A 21 -1.68 26.33 -7.12
N SER A 22 -2.90 25.83 -6.91
CA SER A 22 -3.34 25.22 -5.65
C SER A 22 -2.54 23.94 -5.39
N ILE A 23 -2.39 23.08 -6.40
CA ILE A 23 -1.62 21.83 -6.27
C ILE A 23 -0.17 22.14 -5.93
N GLN A 24 0.47 23.09 -6.63
CA GLN A 24 1.84 23.53 -6.36
C GLN A 24 2.01 24.06 -4.93
N GLN A 25 1.05 24.85 -4.45
CA GLN A 25 1.08 25.39 -3.09
C GLN A 25 0.97 24.28 -2.05
N THR A 26 0.07 23.30 -2.24
CA THR A 26 -0.09 22.18 -1.31
C THR A 26 1.11 21.23 -1.31
N VAL A 27 1.68 20.93 -2.49
CA VAL A 27 2.93 20.17 -2.63
C VAL A 27 4.05 20.82 -1.82
N THR A 28 4.19 22.13 -1.93
CA THR A 28 5.19 22.90 -1.16
C THR A 28 4.89 22.86 0.34
N ALA A 29 3.62 23.10 0.72
CA ALA A 29 3.21 23.13 2.13
C ALA A 29 3.38 21.78 2.84
N GLN A 30 3.24 20.67 2.11
CA GLN A 30 3.44 19.32 2.64
C GLN A 30 4.87 18.79 2.47
N ASN A 31 5.81 19.61 2.00
CA ASN A 31 7.22 19.25 1.79
C ASN A 31 7.42 18.02 0.89
N LEU A 32 6.61 17.88 -0.15
CA LEU A 32 6.83 16.88 -1.19
C LEU A 32 8.04 17.31 -2.05
N SER A 33 8.84 16.33 -2.48
CA SER A 33 10.10 16.56 -3.20
C SER A 33 10.08 15.85 -4.56
N PHE A 34 10.38 16.59 -5.63
CA PHE A 34 10.48 16.01 -6.97
C PHE A 34 11.65 15.00 -7.09
N PRO A 35 11.49 13.95 -7.92
CA PRO A 35 10.28 13.63 -8.67
C PRO A 35 9.14 13.09 -7.78
N LEU A 36 7.90 13.30 -8.21
CA LEU A 36 6.70 12.80 -7.55
C LEU A 36 6.10 11.64 -8.35
N ILE A 37 5.80 10.54 -7.68
CA ILE A 37 4.96 9.49 -8.26
C ILE A 37 3.49 9.82 -8.02
N CYS A 38 2.70 9.83 -9.09
CA CYS A 38 1.26 9.98 -9.05
C CYS A 38 0.61 8.60 -9.22
N LYS A 39 -0.25 8.23 -8.28
CA LYS A 39 -1.02 6.99 -8.29
C LYS A 39 -2.50 7.33 -8.38
N THR A 40 -3.26 6.57 -9.16
CA THR A 40 -4.72 6.72 -9.17
C THR A 40 -5.29 6.32 -7.81
N ARG A 41 -6.31 7.04 -7.32
CA ARG A 41 -6.93 6.69 -6.03
C ARG A 41 -7.77 5.42 -6.11
N VAL A 42 -8.29 5.10 -7.30
CA VAL A 42 -9.01 3.86 -7.56
C VAL A 42 -8.00 2.72 -7.54
N ALA A 43 -8.01 1.93 -6.47
CA ALA A 43 -7.00 0.93 -6.22
C ALA A 43 -7.30 -0.42 -6.91
N HIS A 44 -8.51 -0.60 -7.44
CA HIS A 44 -8.95 -1.81 -8.12
C HIS A 44 -9.61 -1.51 -9.48
N GLY A 45 -9.18 -2.19 -10.55
CA GLY A 45 -9.77 -2.06 -11.90
C GLY A 45 -8.71 -1.98 -13.01
N SER A 46 -9.14 -1.93 -14.28
CA SER A 46 -8.22 -1.93 -15.43
C SER A 46 -7.29 -0.71 -15.52
N LEU A 47 -7.62 0.37 -14.81
CA LEU A 47 -6.87 1.65 -14.80
C LEU A 47 -6.16 1.93 -13.46
N SER A 48 -6.32 1.09 -12.43
CA SER A 48 -5.72 1.33 -11.11
C SER A 48 -4.19 1.27 -11.11
N HIS A 49 -3.63 0.68 -12.17
CA HIS A 49 -2.19 0.50 -12.35
C HIS A 49 -1.55 1.59 -13.21
N GLU A 50 -2.33 2.54 -13.74
CA GLU A 50 -1.75 3.72 -14.42
C GLU A 50 -1.13 4.65 -13.38
N MET A 51 0.14 4.95 -13.59
CA MET A 51 0.93 5.84 -12.74
C MET A 51 1.69 6.82 -13.61
N SER A 52 2.12 7.93 -12.99
CA SER A 52 3.04 8.85 -13.64
C SER A 52 4.16 9.30 -12.70
N LEU A 53 5.31 9.63 -13.28
CA LEU A 53 6.43 10.23 -12.59
C LEU A 53 6.61 11.65 -13.08
N ILE A 54 6.40 12.61 -12.18
CA ILE A 54 6.34 14.04 -12.43
C ILE A 54 7.62 14.67 -11.91
N PHE A 55 8.30 15.45 -12.75
CA PHE A 55 9.65 15.94 -12.46
C PHE A 55 9.72 17.42 -12.07
N SER A 56 8.66 18.19 -12.27
CA SER A 56 8.68 19.63 -12.03
C SER A 56 7.31 20.18 -11.64
N ALA A 57 7.31 21.37 -11.05
CA ALA A 57 6.08 22.06 -10.67
C ALA A 57 5.17 22.36 -11.88
N GLY A 58 5.74 22.65 -13.06
CA GLY A 58 4.96 22.84 -14.29
C GLY A 58 4.27 21.56 -14.76
N SER A 59 4.94 20.42 -14.59
CA SER A 59 4.43 19.10 -14.98
C SER A 59 3.29 18.59 -14.07
N LEU A 60 2.99 19.28 -12.97
CA LEU A 60 1.80 18.99 -12.16
C LEU A 60 0.49 19.22 -12.92
N ALA A 61 0.52 19.89 -14.08
CA ALA A 61 -0.62 20.01 -14.98
C ALA A 61 -1.10 18.65 -15.53
N ASP A 62 -0.23 17.64 -15.54
CA ASP A 62 -0.55 16.28 -15.99
C ASP A 62 -1.27 15.43 -14.94
N VAL A 63 -1.41 15.95 -13.71
CA VAL A 63 -2.08 15.26 -12.61
C VAL A 63 -3.57 15.12 -12.91
N ARG A 64 -4.09 13.91 -12.75
CA ARG A 64 -5.51 13.58 -12.95
C ARG A 64 -6.16 13.12 -11.65
N PRO A 65 -6.84 14.01 -10.92
CA PRO A 65 -7.60 13.63 -9.74
C PRO A 65 -8.78 12.70 -10.11
N PRO A 66 -9.22 11.81 -9.20
CA PRO A 66 -8.67 11.59 -7.86
C PRO A 66 -7.37 10.78 -7.87
N CYS A 67 -6.35 11.29 -7.17
CA CYS A 67 -5.02 10.68 -7.16
C CYS A 67 -4.26 10.94 -5.85
N VAL A 68 -3.16 10.22 -5.69
CA VAL A 68 -2.18 10.41 -4.62
C VAL A 68 -0.86 10.81 -5.25
N LEU A 69 -0.30 11.94 -4.83
CA LEU A 69 1.08 12.32 -5.11
C LEU A 69 1.96 11.83 -3.97
N GLN A 70 3.09 11.23 -4.26
CA GLN A 70 4.04 10.76 -3.27
C GLN A 70 5.47 11.10 -3.72
N SER A 71 6.32 11.54 -2.80
CA SER A 71 7.74 11.76 -3.12
C SER A 71 8.39 10.46 -3.59
N PHE A 72 9.03 10.49 -4.76
CA PHE A 72 9.77 9.36 -5.26
C PHE A 72 11.05 9.17 -4.44
N VAL A 73 11.39 7.91 -4.15
CA VAL A 73 12.58 7.55 -3.38
C VAL A 73 13.46 6.67 -4.26
N ASN A 74 14.69 7.10 -4.53
CA ASN A 74 15.67 6.26 -5.21
C ASN A 74 15.99 5.02 -4.35
N HIS A 75 15.90 3.85 -4.96
CA HIS A 75 15.94 2.56 -4.25
C HIS A 75 16.66 1.45 -5.02
N GLY A 76 17.46 1.82 -6.02
CA GLY A 76 18.28 0.85 -6.75
C GLY A 76 17.46 -0.14 -7.58
N ALA A 77 16.29 0.27 -8.08
CA ALA A 77 15.43 -0.53 -8.97
C ALA A 77 14.99 -1.90 -8.42
N VAL A 78 15.04 -2.10 -7.10
CA VAL A 78 14.60 -3.34 -6.45
C VAL A 78 13.41 -3.08 -5.54
N LEU A 79 12.32 -3.79 -5.79
CA LEU A 79 11.15 -3.85 -4.93
C LEU A 79 11.14 -5.15 -4.13
N HIS A 80 10.99 -5.06 -2.82
CA HIS A 80 10.81 -6.21 -1.93
C HIS A 80 9.32 -6.38 -1.61
N LYS A 81 8.67 -7.33 -2.27
CA LYS A 81 7.27 -7.71 -1.99
C LYS A 81 7.24 -8.64 -0.79
N VAL A 82 6.67 -8.18 0.32
CA VAL A 82 6.45 -8.98 1.53
C VAL A 82 5.02 -9.48 1.55
N PHE A 83 4.85 -10.77 1.35
CA PHE A 83 3.54 -11.43 1.39
C PHE A 83 3.27 -12.01 2.78
N VAL A 84 2.17 -11.59 3.39
CA VAL A 84 1.73 -12.03 4.71
C VAL A 84 0.60 -13.04 4.57
N VAL A 85 0.76 -14.19 5.24
CA VAL A 85 -0.21 -15.27 5.32
C VAL A 85 -0.34 -15.74 6.76
N GLY A 86 -1.33 -15.20 7.46
CA GLY A 86 -1.51 -15.45 8.89
C GLY A 86 -0.31 -14.96 9.69
N ASP A 87 0.34 -15.88 10.40
CA ASP A 87 1.54 -15.59 11.21
C ASP A 87 2.86 -15.69 10.42
N ARG A 88 2.80 -16.04 9.13
CA ARG A 88 3.98 -16.21 8.26
C ARG A 88 4.11 -15.03 7.30
N HIS A 89 5.34 -14.73 6.91
CA HIS A 89 5.63 -13.80 5.84
C HIS A 89 6.71 -14.33 4.90
N TYR A 90 6.69 -13.86 3.67
CA TYR A 90 7.60 -14.27 2.59
C TYR A 90 8.05 -13.03 1.84
N CYS A 91 9.35 -12.92 1.55
CA CYS A 91 9.90 -11.80 0.79
C CYS A 91 10.25 -12.27 -0.62
N VAL A 92 9.81 -11.53 -1.63
CA VAL A 92 10.10 -11.78 -3.05
C VAL A 92 10.61 -10.49 -3.66
N GLU A 93 11.79 -10.52 -4.26
CA GLU A 93 12.32 -9.39 -5.01
C GLU A 93 11.67 -9.28 -6.39
N ARG A 94 11.43 -8.05 -6.82
CA ARG A 94 10.89 -7.70 -8.13
C ARG A 94 11.68 -6.54 -8.73
N PRO A 95 11.77 -6.45 -10.07
CA PRO A 95 12.18 -5.23 -10.73
C PRO A 95 11.32 -4.04 -10.28
N SER A 96 11.92 -2.87 -10.25
CA SER A 96 11.25 -1.62 -9.89
C SER A 96 11.81 -0.46 -10.70
N LEU A 97 11.23 0.72 -10.53
CA LEU A 97 11.70 1.93 -11.19
C LEU A 97 13.17 2.21 -10.82
N LYS A 98 13.97 2.52 -11.85
CA LYS A 98 15.34 2.96 -11.68
C LYS A 98 15.43 4.28 -10.93
N ASN A 99 16.67 4.65 -10.60
CA ASN A 99 16.92 5.92 -9.93
C ASN A 99 16.75 7.09 -10.90
N PHE A 100 16.32 8.22 -10.36
CA PHE A 100 16.19 9.48 -11.08
C PHE A 100 16.96 10.59 -10.34
N PRO A 101 17.40 11.65 -11.04
CA PRO A 101 18.00 12.81 -10.40
C PRO A 101 17.05 13.40 -9.33
N SER A 102 17.59 13.69 -8.16
CA SER A 102 16.83 14.33 -7.08
C SER A 102 16.52 15.79 -7.40
N GLY A 103 15.34 16.25 -7.00
CA GLY A 103 14.90 17.63 -7.18
C GLY A 103 14.21 17.89 -8.52
N PRO A 104 13.73 19.12 -8.74
CA PRO A 104 13.05 19.47 -9.97
C PRO A 104 13.99 19.35 -11.17
N CYS A 105 13.54 18.72 -12.24
CA CYS A 105 14.26 18.71 -13.51
C CYS A 105 13.34 19.00 -14.70
N ASP A 106 13.90 19.61 -15.73
CA ASP A 106 13.18 19.95 -16.96
C ASP A 106 13.10 18.69 -17.84
N ARG A 107 12.22 17.79 -17.42
CA ARG A 107 11.94 16.50 -18.06
C ARG A 107 10.44 16.30 -18.13
N GLU A 108 9.97 15.75 -19.24
CA GLU A 108 8.56 15.39 -19.41
C GLU A 108 8.11 14.32 -18.41
N THR A 109 6.84 14.38 -18.02
CA THR A 109 6.18 13.37 -17.21
C THR A 109 6.29 12.00 -17.87
N ILE A 110 6.73 10.99 -17.11
CA ILE A 110 6.73 9.61 -17.57
C ILE A 110 5.42 8.97 -17.16
N PHE A 111 4.63 8.49 -18.11
CA PHE A 111 3.45 7.67 -17.84
C PHE A 111 3.79 6.20 -17.99
N PHE A 112 3.36 5.36 -17.05
CA PHE A 112 3.63 3.93 -17.09
C PHE A 112 2.54 3.13 -16.39
N ASN A 113 2.50 1.83 -16.67
CA ASN A 113 1.65 0.89 -15.95
C ASN A 113 2.48 0.07 -14.96
N SER A 114 2.09 0.04 -13.68
CA SER A 114 2.87 -0.63 -12.63
C SER A 114 3.03 -2.13 -12.86
N HIS A 115 2.10 -2.79 -13.56
CA HIS A 115 2.24 -4.19 -13.94
C HIS A 115 3.36 -4.45 -14.95
N GLN A 116 3.77 -3.46 -15.73
CA GLN A 116 4.86 -3.61 -16.68
C GLN A 116 6.22 -3.34 -16.03
N VAL A 117 6.25 -2.76 -14.83
CA VAL A 117 7.46 -2.39 -14.11
C VAL A 117 7.83 -3.42 -13.03
N SER A 118 6.85 -3.99 -12.30
CA SER A 118 7.12 -4.79 -11.10
C SER A 118 6.70 -6.27 -11.17
N LYS A 119 6.63 -6.84 -12.38
CA LYS A 119 6.45 -8.28 -12.59
C LYS A 119 7.80 -9.00 -12.73
N PRO A 120 7.86 -10.33 -12.48
CA PRO A 120 9.12 -11.07 -12.55
C PRO A 120 9.82 -10.97 -13.91
N GLU A 121 9.03 -10.90 -14.99
CA GLU A 121 9.49 -10.81 -16.38
C GLU A 121 9.67 -9.36 -16.89
N SER A 122 9.49 -8.36 -16.02
CA SER A 122 9.56 -6.95 -16.40
C SER A 122 10.99 -6.55 -16.75
N SER A 123 11.21 -6.18 -18.01
CA SER A 123 12.46 -5.58 -18.49
C SER A 123 12.10 -4.40 -19.40
N SER A 124 12.44 -3.19 -18.95
CA SER A 124 12.23 -1.94 -19.71
C SER A 124 13.30 -0.91 -19.37
N ASP A 125 13.41 0.16 -20.17
CA ASP A 125 14.30 1.30 -19.88
C ASP A 125 14.01 1.99 -18.53
N LEU A 126 12.82 1.75 -17.97
CA LEU A 126 12.39 2.26 -16.67
C LEU A 126 12.90 1.40 -15.50
N THR A 127 13.29 0.15 -15.74
CA THR A 127 13.80 -0.78 -14.71
C THR A 127 15.29 -1.04 -14.83
N ALA A 128 15.91 -0.66 -15.96
CA ALA A 128 17.35 -0.80 -16.17
C ALA A 128 18.14 0.18 -15.28
N LEU A 129 18.99 -0.36 -14.41
CA LEU A 129 19.94 0.42 -13.62
C LEU A 129 21.07 0.95 -14.48
N ASP A 130 21.56 2.14 -14.14
CA ASP A 130 22.83 2.63 -14.67
C ASP A 130 23.98 1.77 -14.10
N GLU A 131 24.98 1.44 -14.91
CA GLU A 131 26.00 0.40 -14.61
C GLU A 131 26.86 0.67 -13.35
N GLU A 132 26.84 1.88 -12.80
CA GLU A 132 27.69 2.29 -11.68
C GLU A 132 27.03 2.15 -10.29
N MET A 133 25.81 1.61 -10.20
CA MET A 133 25.07 1.61 -8.93
C MET A 133 25.47 0.44 -7.99
N PRO A 134 25.80 0.70 -6.71
CA PRO A 134 26.04 -0.37 -5.75
C PRO A 134 24.78 -1.17 -5.47
N CYS A 135 24.90 -2.50 -5.44
CA CYS A 135 23.83 -3.38 -4.97
C CYS A 135 23.60 -3.13 -3.47
N LEU A 136 22.37 -2.74 -3.11
CA LEU A 136 21.98 -2.62 -1.71
C LEU A 136 21.76 -4.02 -1.11
N PRO A 137 22.13 -4.25 0.17
CA PRO A 137 21.78 -5.50 0.83
C PRO A 137 20.26 -5.61 0.97
N PRO A 138 19.71 -6.84 0.91
CA PRO A 138 18.29 -7.06 1.14
C PRO A 138 17.88 -6.64 2.56
N PRO A 139 16.59 -6.40 2.80
CA PRO A 139 16.11 -5.97 4.10
C PRO A 139 16.35 -7.08 5.14
N SER A 140 16.75 -6.68 6.35
CA SER A 140 16.92 -7.63 7.46
C SER A 140 15.61 -8.37 7.73
N PHE A 141 15.69 -9.71 7.84
CA PHE A 141 14.56 -10.56 8.18
C PHE A 141 13.87 -10.10 9.48
N GLU A 142 14.64 -9.73 10.50
CA GLU A 142 14.10 -9.26 11.79
C GLU A 142 13.32 -7.96 11.64
N ALA A 143 13.82 -7.03 10.82
CA ALA A 143 13.15 -5.75 10.58
C ALA A 143 11.84 -5.94 9.82
N VAL A 144 11.83 -6.80 8.79
CA VAL A 144 10.61 -7.16 8.06
C VAL A 144 9.61 -7.88 8.96
N ALA A 145 10.07 -8.82 9.79
CA ALA A 145 9.22 -9.51 10.75
C ALA A 145 8.58 -8.54 11.78
N ALA A 146 9.36 -7.58 12.27
CA ALA A 146 8.86 -6.54 13.18
C ALA A 146 7.80 -5.66 12.51
N LEU A 147 8.06 -5.21 11.29
CA LEU A 147 7.10 -4.44 10.47
C LEU A 147 5.80 -5.22 10.24
N VAL A 148 5.88 -6.47 9.79
CA VAL A 148 4.70 -7.30 9.52
C VAL A 148 3.87 -7.49 10.79
N ARG A 149 4.52 -7.76 11.92
CA ARG A 149 3.82 -7.91 13.20
C ARG A 149 3.06 -6.65 13.60
N GLU A 150 3.66 -5.47 13.41
CA GLU A 150 3.02 -4.20 13.70
C GLU A 150 1.84 -3.93 12.76
N LEU A 151 2.05 -4.08 11.44
CA LEU A 151 0.99 -3.90 10.44
C LEU A 151 -0.20 -4.83 10.70
N ARG A 152 0.05 -6.09 11.06
CA ARG A 152 -1.00 -7.05 11.43
C ARG A 152 -1.80 -6.59 12.64
N ALA A 153 -1.14 -6.10 13.68
CA ALA A 153 -1.81 -5.65 14.91
C ALA A 153 -2.72 -4.44 14.65
N GLN A 154 -2.26 -3.53 13.78
CA GLN A 154 -2.96 -2.31 13.39
C GLN A 154 -4.11 -2.60 12.41
N LEU A 155 -3.83 -3.28 11.30
CA LEU A 155 -4.80 -3.57 10.24
C LEU A 155 -5.85 -4.60 10.68
N GLY A 156 -5.50 -5.52 11.60
CA GLY A 156 -6.36 -6.66 11.93
C GLY A 156 -6.48 -7.69 10.78
N MET A 157 -5.61 -7.59 9.77
CA MET A 157 -5.62 -8.44 8.59
C MET A 157 -4.62 -9.59 8.70
N ALA A 158 -4.97 -10.70 8.06
CA ALA A 158 -4.10 -11.87 7.98
C ALA A 158 -3.51 -12.14 6.58
N LEU A 159 -4.13 -11.57 5.55
CA LEU A 159 -3.80 -11.81 4.14
C LEU A 159 -3.58 -10.47 3.44
N PHE A 160 -2.32 -10.06 3.33
CA PHE A 160 -1.95 -8.83 2.63
C PHE A 160 -0.52 -8.89 2.10
N GLY A 161 -0.21 -8.03 1.14
CA GLY A 161 1.13 -7.77 0.63
C GLY A 161 1.60 -6.38 1.06
N VAL A 162 2.90 -6.22 1.28
CA VAL A 162 3.55 -4.95 1.55
C VAL A 162 4.68 -4.76 0.57
N ASP A 163 4.65 -3.66 -0.16
CA ASP A 163 5.69 -3.29 -1.11
C ASP A 163 6.69 -2.38 -0.41
N ILE A 164 7.92 -2.89 -0.27
CA ILE A 164 9.01 -2.23 0.46
C ILE A 164 10.15 -1.92 -0.49
N ILE A 165 10.66 -0.70 -0.39
CA ILE A 165 11.90 -0.27 -1.05
C ILE A 165 12.93 0.13 0.00
N ILE A 166 14.21 0.06 -0.34
CA ILE A 166 15.31 0.52 0.52
C ILE A 166 15.85 1.82 -0.06
N ASN A 167 15.75 2.91 0.70
CA ASN A 167 16.29 4.20 0.26
C ASN A 167 17.81 4.12 0.12
N ILE A 168 18.36 4.42 -1.06
CA ILE A 168 19.80 4.30 -1.33
C ILE A 168 20.67 5.25 -0.52
N HIS A 169 20.11 6.35 0.00
CA HIS A 169 20.85 7.37 0.75
C HIS A 169 20.80 7.11 2.26
N THR A 170 19.63 6.75 2.79
CA THR A 170 19.40 6.58 4.23
C THR A 170 19.45 5.13 4.69
N HIS A 171 19.40 4.17 3.76
CA HIS A 171 19.29 2.73 4.03
C HIS A 171 18.08 2.35 4.90
N THR A 172 17.02 3.16 4.87
CA THR A 172 15.78 2.91 5.64
C THR A 172 14.77 2.10 4.84
N LEU A 173 14.07 1.19 5.52
CA LEU A 173 12.93 0.47 4.95
C LEU A 173 11.78 1.43 4.73
N THR A 174 11.33 1.53 3.48
CA THR A 174 10.30 2.47 3.07
C THR A 174 9.13 1.70 2.48
N VAL A 175 7.96 1.78 3.11
CA VAL A 175 6.74 1.15 2.60
C VAL A 175 6.09 2.10 1.60
N ILE A 176 5.74 1.58 0.43
CA ILE A 176 5.17 2.39 -0.67
C ILE A 176 3.77 1.93 -1.10
N ASP A 177 3.39 0.68 -0.83
CA ASP A 177 2.08 0.14 -1.17
C ASP A 177 1.68 -1.02 -0.25
N ILE A 178 0.39 -1.19 0.01
CA ILE A 178 -0.18 -2.35 0.73
C ILE A 178 -1.29 -2.92 -0.13
N ASN A 179 -1.30 -4.23 -0.34
CA ASN A 179 -2.32 -4.89 -1.15
C ASN A 179 -3.13 -5.86 -0.28
N ILE A 180 -4.45 -5.78 -0.29
CA ILE A 180 -5.32 -6.74 0.37
C ILE A 180 -5.39 -7.99 -0.50
N PHE A 181 -5.06 -9.16 0.06
CA PHE A 181 -5.11 -10.42 -0.67
C PHE A 181 -4.45 -10.35 -2.08
N PRO A 182 -3.13 -10.14 -2.15
CA PRO A 182 -2.44 -10.04 -3.44
C PRO A 182 -2.38 -11.41 -4.17
N GLY A 183 -1.75 -11.46 -5.34
CA GLY A 183 -1.61 -12.70 -6.11
C GLY A 183 -0.65 -13.76 -5.53
N TYR A 184 0.12 -13.45 -4.47
CA TYR A 184 1.08 -14.36 -3.81
C TYR A 184 2.10 -15.05 -4.73
N GLU A 185 2.37 -14.48 -5.90
CA GLU A 185 3.30 -15.02 -6.88
C GLU A 185 4.74 -15.01 -6.34
N GLY A 186 5.38 -16.19 -6.33
CA GLY A 186 6.69 -16.41 -5.74
C GLY A 186 6.65 -16.92 -4.29
N VAL A 187 5.46 -17.05 -3.68
CA VAL A 187 5.32 -17.65 -2.33
C VAL A 187 5.26 -19.17 -2.43
N PRO A 188 6.24 -19.90 -1.86
CA PRO A 188 6.19 -21.35 -1.86
C PRO A 188 5.07 -21.84 -0.94
N GLN A 189 4.32 -22.84 -1.41
CA GLN A 189 3.27 -23.53 -0.62
C GLN A 189 2.20 -22.59 -0.04
N PHE A 190 1.83 -21.53 -0.77
CA PHE A 190 0.79 -20.58 -0.35
C PHE A 190 -0.47 -21.26 0.22
N PHE A 191 -1.03 -22.25 -0.48
CA PHE A 191 -2.22 -22.97 -0.03
C PHE A 191 -2.04 -23.70 1.30
N SER A 192 -0.86 -24.28 1.56
CA SER A 192 -0.55 -24.93 2.83
C SER A 192 -0.48 -23.93 3.98
N SER A 193 0.10 -22.76 3.73
CA SER A 193 0.16 -21.66 4.70
C SER A 193 -1.22 -21.09 4.99
N LEU A 194 -2.04 -20.91 3.95
CA LEU A 194 -3.42 -20.46 4.08
C LEU A 194 -4.26 -21.47 4.89
N LEU A 195 -4.18 -22.76 4.57
CA LEU A 195 -4.89 -23.81 5.30
C LEU A 195 -4.46 -23.87 6.78
N SER A 196 -3.16 -23.73 7.04
CA SER A 196 -2.63 -23.69 8.41
C SER A 196 -3.17 -22.48 9.18
N HIS A 197 -3.29 -21.33 8.52
CA HIS A 197 -3.87 -20.14 9.13
C HIS A 197 -5.36 -20.33 9.43
N ILE A 198 -6.15 -20.84 8.49
CA ILE A 198 -7.58 -21.13 8.68
C ILE A 198 -7.78 -22.08 9.87
N LYS A 199 -7.00 -23.17 9.95
CA LYS A 199 -7.02 -24.10 11.09
C LYS A 199 -6.74 -23.38 12.41
N SER A 200 -5.70 -22.55 12.47
CA SER A 200 -5.35 -21.79 13.67
C SER A 200 -6.48 -20.85 14.13
N VAL A 201 -7.19 -20.21 13.19
CA VAL A 201 -8.35 -19.37 13.52
C VAL A 201 -9.48 -20.23 14.10
N LEU A 202 -9.83 -21.35 13.45
CA LEU A 202 -10.87 -22.26 13.93
C LEU A 202 -10.57 -22.87 15.31
N ASP A 203 -9.32 -23.23 15.57
CA ASP A 203 -8.87 -23.78 16.86
C ASP A 203 -8.95 -22.75 18.00
N LYS A 204 -8.60 -21.48 17.71
CA LYS A 204 -8.76 -20.35 18.65
C LYS A 204 -10.23 -20.08 18.96
N HIS A 205 -11.12 -20.27 17.99
CA HIS A 205 -12.56 -20.15 18.22
C HIS A 205 -13.15 -21.35 18.96
N SER A 206 -12.65 -22.57 18.75
CA SER A 206 -13.15 -23.77 19.45
C SER A 206 -12.75 -23.81 20.92
N SER A 207 -11.69 -23.09 21.30
CA SER A 207 -11.23 -22.93 22.68
C SER A 207 -11.90 -21.75 23.43
N ALA A 208 -12.63 -20.89 22.73
CA ALA A 208 -13.54 -19.91 23.29
C ALA A 208 -14.96 -20.52 23.30
N GLY A 209 -15.55 -20.79 24.47
CA GLY A 209 -16.76 -21.61 24.62
C GLY A 209 -17.99 -21.23 23.75
N PRO A 210 -19.01 -22.10 23.68
CA PRO A 210 -20.03 -22.07 22.63
C PRO A 210 -20.90 -20.80 22.67
N GLN A 211 -20.80 -19.97 21.64
CA GLN A 211 -21.86 -19.03 21.23
C GLN A 211 -22.54 -19.53 19.94
N ALA A 212 -23.82 -19.20 19.82
CA ALA A 212 -24.82 -19.83 18.96
C ALA A 212 -24.38 -20.13 17.51
N THR A 213 -24.75 -21.33 17.05
CA THR A 213 -24.35 -22.02 15.80
C THR A 213 -24.84 -21.39 14.50
N GLY A 214 -25.26 -20.12 14.50
CA GLY A 214 -25.70 -19.39 13.30
C GLY A 214 -24.67 -18.42 12.71
N SER A 215 -23.59 -18.08 13.43
CA SER A 215 -22.68 -16.95 13.10
C SER A 215 -21.30 -17.37 12.55
N VAL A 216 -20.90 -18.64 12.76
CA VAL A 216 -19.50 -19.10 12.58
C VAL A 216 -18.96 -18.87 11.16
N TYR A 217 -19.81 -19.08 10.14
CA TYR A 217 -19.39 -18.86 8.75
C TYR A 217 -19.25 -17.37 8.40
N ALA A 218 -20.12 -16.50 8.92
CA ALA A 218 -20.08 -15.07 8.63
C ALA A 218 -18.86 -14.38 9.29
N GLU A 219 -18.49 -14.79 10.50
CA GLU A 219 -17.32 -14.24 11.22
C GLU A 219 -15.99 -14.80 10.73
N CYS A 220 -15.94 -16.08 10.34
CA CYS A 220 -14.75 -16.65 9.72
C CYS A 220 -14.49 -16.03 8.34
N VAL A 221 -15.56 -15.75 7.58
CA VAL A 221 -15.49 -14.91 6.38
C VAL A 221 -15.03 -13.51 6.76
N ALA A 222 -15.58 -12.83 7.77
CA ALA A 222 -15.13 -11.50 8.19
C ALA A 222 -13.67 -11.42 8.70
N SER A 223 -13.11 -12.51 9.22
CA SER A 223 -11.69 -12.60 9.58
C SER A 223 -10.78 -12.82 8.36
N ILE A 224 -11.34 -13.30 7.24
CA ILE A 224 -10.67 -13.51 5.95
C ILE A 224 -10.93 -12.32 5.00
N THR A 225 -12.07 -11.64 5.14
CA THR A 225 -12.53 -10.44 4.43
C THR A 225 -12.72 -9.31 5.42
N THR A 226 -11.66 -8.51 5.57
CA THR A 226 -11.67 -7.09 6.01
C THR A 226 -12.78 -6.66 6.97
N LYS A 227 -12.44 -6.59 8.27
CA LYS A 227 -12.72 -5.39 9.05
C LYS A 227 -11.42 -4.62 9.19
N VAL A 228 -11.21 -3.61 8.34
CA VAL A 228 -10.34 -2.49 8.74
C VAL A 228 -10.92 -2.02 10.07
N LYS A 229 -10.16 -2.15 11.16
CA LYS A 229 -10.57 -1.56 12.44
C LYS A 229 -10.86 -0.10 12.14
N SER A 230 -12.10 0.33 12.43
CA SER A 230 -12.59 1.69 12.20
C SER A 230 -11.51 2.73 12.54
N PRO A 231 -11.34 3.77 11.71
CA PRO A 231 -10.31 4.76 11.92
C PRO A 231 -10.43 5.36 13.31
N VAL A 232 -9.30 5.39 13.99
CA VAL A 232 -9.12 5.97 15.31
C VAL A 232 -9.52 7.44 15.22
N TYR A 233 -10.60 7.76 15.94
CA TYR A 233 -11.29 9.06 16.12
C TYR A 233 -12.21 9.51 14.99
N LEU A 234 -13.52 9.24 15.15
CA LEU A 234 -14.58 10.23 14.90
C LEU A 234 -15.77 9.93 15.82
N THR A 235 -16.35 11.02 16.33
CA THR A 235 -17.21 11.10 17.52
C THR A 235 -18.56 10.42 17.38
N ASN A 236 -19.04 9.84 18.50
CA ASN A 236 -20.40 9.37 18.74
C ASN A 236 -21.49 10.27 18.11
N SER A 237 -22.37 9.67 17.28
CA SER A 237 -23.80 9.99 17.26
C SER A 237 -24.61 8.88 16.61
N ILE A 238 -25.24 8.08 17.47
CA ILE A 238 -26.62 7.56 17.41
C ILE A 238 -27.13 7.07 16.03
N TYR A 239 -27.23 5.75 15.87
CA TYR A 239 -28.27 5.16 15.01
C TYR A 239 -29.34 4.51 15.89
N ARG A 240 -30.52 5.14 15.94
CA ARG A 240 -31.78 4.46 16.29
C ARG A 240 -32.21 3.65 15.08
N TYR A 241 -32.47 2.38 15.30
CA TYR A 241 -33.15 1.50 14.36
C TYR A 241 -34.63 1.91 14.29
N SER A 242 -35.14 2.21 13.10
CA SER A 242 -36.57 2.19 12.82
C SER A 242 -36.78 1.51 11.49
N ASP A 243 -37.31 0.29 11.56
CA ASP A 243 -37.84 -0.48 10.45
C ASP A 243 -38.73 0.38 9.56
N ARG A 244 -38.44 0.37 8.26
CA ARG A 244 -39.46 0.41 7.21
C ARG A 244 -38.87 -0.01 5.87
N ASP A 245 -39.47 -1.05 5.32
CA ASP A 245 -39.46 -1.42 3.92
C ASP A 245 -39.68 -0.21 3.01
N THR A 246 -38.76 0.04 2.10
CA THR A 246 -39.07 0.45 0.71
C THR A 246 -37.82 0.27 -0.14
N SER A 247 -38.04 -0.40 -1.26
CA SER A 247 -37.19 -0.56 -2.42
C SER A 247 -36.62 0.77 -2.91
N ASP A 248 -35.29 0.89 -2.94
CA ASP A 248 -34.55 1.72 -3.87
C ASP A 248 -33.12 1.17 -3.97
N ASP A 249 -32.74 0.72 -5.16
CA ASP A 249 -31.38 0.33 -5.53
C ASP A 249 -30.50 1.59 -5.53
N HIS A 250 -30.01 1.99 -4.36
CA HIS A 250 -28.85 2.85 -4.26
C HIS A 250 -27.60 1.98 -4.15
N GLU A 251 -26.87 1.92 -5.26
CA GLU A 251 -25.49 1.46 -5.34
C GLU A 251 -24.64 2.34 -4.39
N LEU A 252 -24.48 1.89 -3.15
CA LEU A 252 -23.54 2.48 -2.20
C LEU A 252 -22.13 2.21 -2.74
N SER A 253 -21.54 3.20 -3.42
CA SER A 253 -20.10 3.24 -3.58
C SER A 253 -19.49 3.62 -2.23
N ASP A 254 -19.30 2.62 -1.37
CA ASP A 254 -18.48 2.76 -0.18
C ASP A 254 -17.05 3.09 -0.64
N SER A 255 -16.71 4.37 -0.55
CA SER A 255 -15.36 4.85 -0.72
C SER A 255 -14.59 4.45 0.54
N LEU A 256 -14.10 3.22 0.59
CA LEU A 256 -13.05 2.88 1.55
C LEU A 256 -11.96 3.94 1.40
N GLU A 257 -11.58 4.58 2.51
CA GLU A 257 -10.40 5.42 2.56
C GLU A 257 -9.22 4.53 2.16
N ASN A 258 -8.80 4.62 0.90
CA ASN A 258 -7.73 3.79 0.34
C ASN A 258 -6.36 4.17 0.90
N CYS A 259 -6.28 5.15 1.81
CA CYS A 259 -5.06 5.66 2.40
C CYS A 259 -5.22 5.57 3.92
N VAL A 260 -4.48 4.65 4.55
CA VAL A 260 -4.56 4.43 6.00
C VAL A 260 -3.36 5.06 6.69
N SER A 261 -3.61 6.03 7.57
CA SER A 261 -2.58 6.59 8.44
C SER A 261 -2.30 5.67 9.64
N PHE A 262 -1.05 5.30 9.85
CA PHE A 262 -0.60 4.53 11.01
C PHE A 262 0.15 5.47 11.97
N PRO A 263 -0.47 5.99 13.05
CA PRO A 263 0.16 6.99 13.92
C PRO A 263 1.44 6.47 14.60
N SER A 264 1.46 5.18 14.92
CA SER A 264 2.60 4.49 15.53
C SER A 264 3.78 4.29 14.57
N VAL A 265 3.55 4.42 13.25
CA VAL A 265 4.57 4.18 12.22
C VAL A 265 4.70 5.34 11.22
N GLN A 266 3.95 6.43 11.41
CA GLN A 266 3.89 7.61 10.53
C GLN A 266 3.75 7.25 9.03
N MET A 267 2.96 6.24 8.72
CA MET A 267 2.76 5.78 7.34
C MET A 267 1.38 6.15 6.84
N CYS A 268 1.29 6.56 5.56
CA CYS A 268 0.05 6.48 4.82
C CYS A 268 0.33 5.78 3.52
N VAL A 269 -0.37 4.68 3.30
CA VAL A 269 -0.09 3.79 2.18
C VAL A 269 -1.38 3.58 1.42
N GLN A 270 -1.28 3.61 0.10
CA GLN A 270 -2.39 3.20 -0.74
C GLN A 270 -2.65 1.71 -0.47
N ILE A 271 -3.89 1.40 -0.13
CA ILE A 271 -4.40 0.04 0.02
C ILE A 271 -5.11 -0.32 -1.28
N GLN A 272 -4.56 -1.29 -2.00
CA GLN A 272 -5.13 -1.86 -3.23
C GLN A 272 -5.87 -3.18 -2.99
#